data_AF-A0A8T5U8Q7-F1
#
_entry.id   AF-A0A8T5U8Q7-F1
#
_cell.length_a   1.000
_cell.length_b   1.000
_cell.length_c   1.000
_cell.angle_alpha   90.00
_cell.angle_beta   90.00
_cell.angle_gamma   90.00
#
_symmetry.space_group_name_H-M   'P 1'
#
loop_
_entity.id
_entity.type
_entity.pdbx_description
1 polymer ?
#
loop_
_entity_poly.entity_id
_entity_poly.type
_entity_poly.pdbx_seq_one_letter_code
_entity_poly.pdbx_strand_id
1 'polypeptide(L)' 'MKKKSLMLTNQENMFVDLTFHDFPVELLKTFVKKIVQPYFSGNTNQAIKTLMEKTITEEEIVKNHLTNQ' A
#
# COMPACT_ATOMS: atom_id res chain seq x y z
N MET A 1 -1.97 10.67 -31.73
CA MET A 1 -2.15 10.04 -30.41
C MET A 1 -2.04 11.13 -29.34
N LYS A 2 -3.11 11.44 -28.60
CA LYS A 2 -3.11 12.50 -27.59
C LYS A 2 -2.67 11.91 -26.24
N LYS A 3 -1.50 12.31 -25.72
CA LYS A 3 -1.10 12.03 -24.34
C LYS A 3 -1.98 12.89 -23.42
N LYS A 4 -2.95 12.28 -22.74
CA LYS A 4 -3.69 12.93 -21.66
C LYS A 4 -2.75 13.00 -20.45
N SER A 5 -2.14 14.17 -20.25
CA SER A 5 -1.52 14.53 -18.98
C SER A 5 -2.63 14.64 -17.94
N LEU A 6 -2.66 13.71 -16.99
CA LEU A 6 -3.61 13.74 -15.89
C LEU A 6 -3.10 14.79 -14.89
N MET A 7 -3.61 16.02 -15.02
CA MET A 7 -3.37 17.08 -14.04
C MET A 7 -3.97 16.68 -12.70
N LEU A 8 -3.09 16.41 -11.73
CA LEU A 8 -3.38 16.26 -10.31
C LEU A 8 -3.84 17.61 -9.76
N THR A 9 -5.13 17.88 -9.85
CA THR A 9 -5.77 19.04 -9.22
C THR A 9 -6.89 18.54 -8.30
N ASN A 10 -6.67 18.70 -6.99
CA ASN A 10 -7.64 18.59 -5.89
C ASN A 10 -8.62 17.41 -5.91
N GLN A 11 -8.12 16.20 -5.62
CA GLN A 11 -8.90 14.95 -5.55
C GLN A 11 -8.94 14.40 -4.13
N GLU A 12 -9.71 15.04 -3.25
CA GLU A 12 -10.02 14.42 -1.95
C GLU A 12 -10.93 13.21 -2.21
N ASN A 13 -10.34 12.00 -2.18
CA ASN A 13 -10.97 10.68 -2.34
C ASN A 13 -11.07 10.10 -3.76
N MET A 14 -10.00 10.16 -4.56
CA MET A 14 -9.88 9.27 -5.72
C MET A 14 -9.41 7.87 -5.29
N PHE A 15 -10.23 6.85 -5.54
CA PHE A 15 -9.83 5.45 -5.43
C PHE A 15 -9.33 4.94 -6.78
N VAL A 16 -8.29 4.12 -6.74
CA VAL A 16 -7.72 3.45 -7.91
C VAL A 16 -7.77 1.95 -7.71
N ASP A 17 -8.02 1.22 -8.80
CA ASP A 17 -7.84 -0.22 -8.83
C ASP A 17 -6.36 -0.55 -9.08
N LEU A 18 -5.82 -1.50 -8.31
CA LEU A 18 -4.44 -1.94 -8.41
C LEU A 18 -4.38 -3.37 -8.92
N THR A 19 -3.52 -3.60 -9.91
CA THR A 19 -3.16 -4.93 -10.39
C THR A 19 -1.68 -5.15 -10.13
N PHE A 20 -1.35 -6.19 -9.36
CA PHE A 20 0.04 -6.54 -9.07
C PHE A 20 0.56 -7.51 -10.14
N HIS A 21 1.66 -7.13 -10.79
CA HIS A 21 2.37 -7.97 -11.75
C HIS A 21 3.59 -8.60 -11.08
N ASP A 22 4.01 -9.76 -11.59
CA ASP A 22 5.22 -10.48 -11.19
C ASP A 22 5.32 -10.82 -9.69
N PHE A 23 4.17 -10.99 -9.02
CA PHE A 23 4.12 -11.46 -7.63
C PHE A 23 4.28 -12.98 -7.55
N PRO A 24 5.24 -13.50 -6.76
CA PRO A 24 5.33 -14.93 -6.51
C PRO A 24 4.06 -15.44 -5.84
N VAL A 25 3.42 -16.45 -6.45
CA VAL A 25 2.17 -17.02 -5.93
C VAL A 25 2.33 -17.53 -4.49
N GLU A 26 3.47 -18.15 -4.17
CA GLU A 26 3.73 -18.66 -2.83
C GLU A 26 3.90 -17.56 -1.78
N LEU A 27 4.43 -16.39 -2.18
CA LEU A 27 4.49 -15.21 -1.31
C LEU A 27 3.07 -14.72 -1.00
N LEU A 28 2.22 -14.59 -2.03
CA LEU A 28 0.85 -14.14 -1.85
C LEU A 28 0.03 -15.11 -1.00
N LYS A 29 0.14 -16.42 -1.24
CA LYS A 29 -0.53 -17.45 -0.42
C LYS A 29 -0.10 -17.37 1.05
N THR A 30 1.20 -17.22 1.28
CA THR A 30 1.75 -17.12 2.63
C THR A 30 1.24 -15.85 3.32
N PHE A 31 1.25 -14.72 2.62
CA PHE A 31 0.72 -13.46 3.12
C PHE A 31 -0.78 -13.56 3.45
N VAL A 32 -1.58 -14.15 2.56
CA VAL A 32 -3.01 -14.34 2.80
C VAL A 32 -3.27 -15.21 4.03
N LYS A 33 -2.59 -16.36 4.13
CA LYS A 33 -2.79 -17.31 5.23
C LYS A 33 -2.31 -16.77 6.58
N LYS A 34 -1.13 -16.12 6.60
CA LYS A 34 -0.49 -15.71 7.86
C LYS A 34 -0.89 -14.31 8.31
N ILE A 35 -1.28 -13.42 7.40
CA ILE A 35 -1.56 -12.02 7.69
C ILE A 35 -3.02 -11.68 7.43
N VAL A 36 -3.48 -11.86 6.19
CA VAL A 36 -4.80 -11.35 5.78
C VAL A 36 -5.94 -12.07 6.50
N GLN A 37 -5.91 -13.40 6.56
CA GLN A 37 -6.95 -14.19 7.24
C GLN A 37 -7.05 -13.87 8.74
N PRO A 38 -5.98 -14.00 9.55
CA PRO A 38 -6.08 -13.83 11.00
C PRO A 38 -6.29 -12.38 11.45
N TYR A 39 -5.69 -11.39 10.77
CA TYR A 39 -5.69 -9.99 11.24
C TYR A 39 -6.64 -9.08 10.48
N PHE A 40 -7.08 -9.48 9.28
CA PHE A 40 -7.93 -8.65 8.40
C PHE A 40 -9.19 -9.38 7.95
N SER A 41 -9.55 -10.50 8.58
CA SER A 41 -10.75 -11.30 8.24
C SER A 41 -10.83 -11.68 6.75
N GLY A 42 -9.67 -11.91 6.11
CA GLY A 42 -9.60 -12.22 4.69
C GLY A 42 -9.67 -11.00 3.74
N ASN A 43 -9.75 -9.77 4.26
CA ASN A 43 -9.78 -8.55 3.45
C ASN A 43 -8.37 -8.13 3.00
N THR A 44 -7.96 -8.61 1.83
CA THR A 44 -6.65 -8.29 1.25
C THR A 44 -6.46 -6.79 1.00
N ASN A 45 -7.51 -6.08 0.57
CA ASN A 45 -7.42 -4.65 0.29
C ASN A 45 -7.10 -3.85 1.55
N GLN A 46 -7.76 -4.19 2.66
CA GLN A 46 -7.48 -3.56 3.95
C GLN A 46 -6.07 -3.87 4.43
N ALA A 47 -5.62 -5.12 4.29
CA ALA A 47 -4.25 -5.51 4.67
C ALA A 47 -3.18 -4.72 3.91
N ILE A 48 -3.36 -4.55 2.58
CA ILE A 48 -2.43 -3.77 1.76
C ILE A 48 -2.47 -2.27 2.13
N LYS A 49 -3.66 -1.69 2.32
CA LYS A 49 -3.79 -0.29 2.78
C LYS A 49 -3.05 -0.06 4.10
N THR A 50 -3.30 -0.92 5.09
CA THR A 50 -2.63 -0.85 6.40
C THR A 50 -1.12 -1.04 6.30
N LEU A 51 -0.64 -1.90 5.39
CA LEU A 51 0.79 -2.05 5.16
C LEU A 51 1.40 -0.75 4.63
N MET A 52 0.76 -0.13 3.63
CA MET A 52 1.21 1.15 3.06
C MET A 52 1.25 2.26 4.12
N GLU A 53 0.18 2.40 4.91
CA GLU A 53 0.11 3.39 6.00
C GLU A 53 1.23 3.18 7.02
N LYS A 54 1.42 1.95 7.49
CA LYS A 54 2.46 1.62 8.47
C LYS A 54 3.87 1.90 7.95
N THR A 55 4.14 1.55 6.69
CA THR A 55 5.45 1.80 6.08
C THR A 55 5.72 3.30 5.91
N ILE A 56 4.72 4.11 5.59
CA ILE A 56 4.86 5.58 5.53
C ILE A 56 5.16 6.13 6.92
N THR A 57 4.40 5.74 7.94
CA THR A 57 4.65 6.17 9.33
C THR A 57 6.04 5.76 9.82
N GLU A 58 6.51 4.56 9.47
CA GLU A 58 7.85 4.10 9.83
C GLU A 58 8.95 4.94 9.16
N GLU A 59 8.79 5.30 7.88
CA GLU A 59 9.72 6.21 7.18
C GLU A 59 9.79 7.58 7.86
N GLU A 60 8.63 8.15 8.21
CA GLU A 60 8.54 9.44 8.90
C GLU A 60 9.25 9.40 10.27
N ILE A 61 9.07 8.32 11.03
CA ILE A 61 9.75 8.13 12.33
C ILE A 61 11.26 8.10 12.13
N VAL A 62 11.76 7.30 11.18
CA VAL A 62 13.20 7.16 10.91
C VAL A 62 13.79 8.50 10.47
N LYS A 63 13.12 9.21 9.55
CA LYS A 63 13.56 10.51 9.06
C LYS A 63 13.62 11.55 10.18
N ASN A 64 12.58 11.63 11.00
CA ASN A 64 12.55 12.54 12.15
C ASN A 64 13.65 12.20 13.17
N HIS A 65 13.99 10.92 13.35
CA HIS A 65 15.08 10.53 14.24
C HIS A 65 16.45 10.98 13.70
N LEU A 66 16.66 10.94 12.38
CA LEU A 66 17.92 11.37 11.75
C LEU A 66 18.08 12.90 11.70
N THR A 67 16.99 13.66 11.60
CA THR A 67 17.05 15.13 11.52
C THR A 67 17.09 15.83 12.88
N ASN A 68 16.76 15.12 13.97
CA ASN A 68 16.76 15.64 15.33
C ASN A 68 18.01 15.21 16.15
N GLN A 69 19.05 14.70 15.49
CA GLN A 69 20.39 14.49 16.05
C GLN A 69 21.32 15.63 15.61
#